data_AF-A0A453GVW1-F1
#
_entry.id   AF-A0A453GVW1-F1
#
_cell.length_a   1.000
_cell.length_b   1.000
_cell.length_c   1.000
_cell.angle_alpha   90.00
_cell.angle_beta   90.00
_cell.angle_gamma   90.00
#
_symmetry.space_group_name_H-M   'P 1'
#
loop_
_entity.id
_entity.type
_entity.pdbx_description
1 polymer ?
#
loop_
_entity_poly.entity_id
_entity_poly.type
_entity_poly.pdbx_seq_one_letter_code
_entity_poly.pdbx_strand_id
1 'polypeptide(L)'
;MAAKGSFDELEAEMLHGQKLQGVSTAREVYEVLTYHGWQELFPLLSTVHEICIGQLPPTSIVEYSEHTPNLSFVGGSTPCY
;
A
#
# COMPACT_ATOMS: atom_id res chain seq x y z
N MET A 1 14.88 -15.09 -1.14
CA MET A 1 14.08 -15.75 -2.19
C MET A 1 12.83 -14.92 -2.36
N ALA A 2 12.75 -14.07 -3.39
CA ALA A 2 11.52 -13.36 -3.71
C ALA A 2 10.57 -14.34 -4.42
N ALA A 3 9.32 -14.42 -4.00
CA ALA A 3 8.29 -15.20 -4.70
C ALA A 3 8.27 -14.72 -6.16
N LYS A 4 8.53 -15.65 -7.09
CA LYS A 4 8.69 -15.37 -8.51
C LYS A 4 7.41 -15.85 -9.20
N GLY A 5 6.35 -15.06 -9.10
CA GLY A 5 5.05 -15.32 -9.70
C GLY A 5 4.05 -14.23 -9.34
N SER A 6 3.03 -14.02 -10.17
CA SER A 6 1.92 -13.11 -9.84
C SER A 6 1.19 -13.60 -8.58
N PHE A 7 0.49 -12.72 -7.90
CA PHE A 7 -0.40 -13.14 -6.80
C PHE A 7 -1.44 -14.16 -7.27
N ASP A 8 -1.90 -14.09 -8.52
CA ASP A 8 -2.80 -15.09 -9.12
C ASP A 8 -2.18 -16.50 -9.15
N GLU A 9 -0.89 -16.60 -9.48
CA GLU A 9 -0.17 -17.87 -9.51
C GLU A 9 0.04 -18.40 -8.09
N LEU A 10 0.36 -17.52 -7.14
CA LEU A 10 0.50 -17.85 -5.73
C LEU A 10 -0.83 -18.33 -5.11
N GLU A 11 -1.96 -17.69 -5.46
CA GLU A 11 -3.30 -18.06 -5.04
C GLU A 11 -3.70 -19.46 -5.54
N ALA A 12 -3.36 -19.77 -6.79
CA ALA A 12 -3.64 -21.06 -7.40
C ALA A 12 -2.73 -22.17 -6.87
N GLU A 13 -1.41 -21.93 -6.75
CA GLU A 13 -0.43 -22.96 -6.39
C GLU A 13 -0.28 -23.19 -4.89
N MET A 14 -0.32 -22.14 -4.07
CA MET A 14 -0.03 -22.25 -2.62
C MET A 14 -1.26 -22.18 -1.74
N LEU A 15 -2.34 -21.53 -2.22
CA LEU A 15 -3.53 -21.26 -1.42
C LEU A 15 -4.75 -22.08 -1.87
N HIS A 16 -4.56 -23.02 -2.79
CA HIS A 16 -5.63 -23.90 -3.30
C HIS A 16 -6.87 -23.11 -3.76
N GLY A 17 -6.68 -21.92 -4.34
CA GLY A 17 -7.77 -21.04 -4.81
C GLY A 17 -8.34 -20.09 -3.75
N GLN A 18 -7.75 -19.98 -2.56
CA GLN A 18 -8.10 -18.95 -1.59
C GLN A 18 -7.50 -17.60 -1.99
N LYS A 19 -8.34 -16.58 -2.14
CA LYS A 19 -7.92 -15.22 -2.49
C LYS A 19 -7.18 -14.54 -1.33
N LEU A 20 -6.11 -13.83 -1.64
CA LEU A 20 -5.43 -12.95 -0.69
C LEU A 20 -6.28 -11.71 -0.44
N GLN A 21 -7.02 -11.73 0.66
CA GLN A 21 -7.85 -10.58 1.07
C GLN A 21 -7.00 -9.33 1.25
N GLY A 22 -5.77 -9.46 1.78
CA GLY A 22 -4.85 -8.34 1.97
C GLY A 22 -4.49 -7.60 0.67
N VAL A 23 -4.34 -8.31 -0.45
CA VAL A 23 -3.99 -7.71 -1.76
C VAL A 23 -5.18 -6.93 -2.33
N SER A 24 -6.38 -7.52 -2.24
CA SER A 24 -7.61 -6.85 -2.70
C SER A 24 -7.90 -5.59 -1.89
N THR A 25 -7.76 -5.67 -0.56
CA THR A 25 -7.95 -4.52 0.34
C THR A 25 -6.90 -3.44 0.12
N ALA A 26 -5.62 -3.81 -0.09
CA ALA A 26 -4.57 -2.84 -0.38
C ALA A 26 -4.87 -2.02 -1.65
N ARG A 27 -5.46 -2.64 -2.68
CA ARG A 27 -5.92 -1.96 -3.90
C ARG A 27 -7.04 -0.97 -3.62
N GLU A 28 -8.10 -1.40 -2.92
CA GLU A 28 -9.23 -0.53 -2.59
C GLU A 28 -8.79 0.68 -1.75
N VAL A 29 -7.91 0.45 -0.77
CA VAL A 29 -7.33 1.52 0.05
C VAL A 29 -6.49 2.47 -0.81
N TYR A 30 -5.65 1.96 -1.71
CA TYR A 30 -4.85 2.78 -2.61
C TYR A 30 -5.73 3.67 -3.50
N GLU A 31 -6.80 3.12 -4.08
CA GLU A 31 -7.76 3.88 -4.90
C GLU A 31 -8.40 5.04 -4.11
N VAL A 32 -8.79 4.81 -2.86
CA VAL A 32 -9.31 5.87 -1.96
C VAL A 32 -8.25 6.92 -1.67
N LEU A 33 -7.01 6.51 -1.38
CA LEU A 33 -5.90 7.43 -1.14
C LEU A 33 -5.58 8.28 -2.37
N THR A 34 -5.58 7.70 -3.56
CA THR A 34 -5.37 8.41 -4.83
C THR A 34 -6.51 9.40 -5.09
N TYR A 35 -7.76 9.00 -4.86
CA TYR A 35 -8.93 9.87 -5.04
C TYR A 35 -8.85 11.14 -4.17
N HIS A 36 -8.31 11.02 -2.95
CA HIS A 36 -8.15 12.14 -2.03
C HIS A 36 -6.78 12.84 -2.10
N GLY A 37 -5.83 12.33 -2.90
CA GLY A 37 -4.45 12.82 -2.93
C GLY A 37 -3.66 12.56 -1.63
N TRP A 38 -4.03 11.54 -0.87
CA TRP A 38 -3.47 11.22 0.46
C TRP A 38 -2.35 10.17 0.43
N GLN A 39 -1.86 9.82 -0.76
CA GLN A 39 -0.80 8.82 -0.91
C GLN A 39 0.46 9.19 -0.12
N GLU A 40 0.78 10.49 -0.01
CA GLU A 40 1.89 11.02 0.77
C GLU A 40 1.63 11.11 2.28
N LEU A 41 0.36 11.03 2.69
CA LEU A 41 -0.04 10.98 4.11
C LEU A 41 0.00 9.55 4.66
N PHE A 42 -0.28 8.57 3.79
CA PHE A 42 -0.23 7.16 4.13
C PHE A 42 0.75 6.36 3.25
N PRO A 43 2.02 6.77 3.13
CA PRO A 43 2.89 6.16 2.13
C PRO A 43 3.24 4.69 2.42
N LEU A 44 3.06 4.19 3.66
CA LEU A 44 3.13 2.75 3.96
C LEU A 44 2.06 1.95 3.20
N LEU A 45 0.81 2.45 3.19
CA LEU A 45 -0.29 1.78 2.51
C LEU A 45 -0.09 1.83 0.99
N SER A 46 0.46 2.94 0.49
CA SER A 46 0.91 3.07 -0.90
C SER A 46 1.99 2.06 -1.25
N THR A 47 3.05 1.96 -0.44
CA THR A 47 4.14 1.00 -0.62
C THR A 47 3.67 -0.45 -0.58
N VAL A 48 2.74 -0.80 0.32
CA VAL A 48 2.16 -2.15 0.37
C VAL A 48 1.43 -2.48 -0.93
N HIS A 49 0.61 -1.56 -1.44
CA HIS A 49 -0.06 -1.77 -2.73
C HIS A 49 0.95 -1.94 -3.88
N GLU A 50 1.98 -1.09 -3.95
CA GLU A 50 3.02 -1.15 -4.97
C GLU A 50 3.83 -2.46 -4.92
N ILE A 51 4.10 -2.99 -3.73
CA ILE A 51 4.69 -4.33 -3.55
C ILE A 51 3.73 -5.40 -4.08
N CYS A 52 2.43 -5.29 -3.76
CA CYS A 52 1.41 -6.23 -4.21
C CYS A 52 1.25 -6.28 -5.74
N ILE A 53 1.47 -5.18 -6.46
CA ILE A 53 1.41 -5.16 -7.93
C ILE A 53 2.78 -5.34 -8.60
N GLY A 54 3.83 -5.61 -7.81
CA GLY A 54 5.18 -5.86 -8.31
C GLY A 54 5.96 -4.61 -8.77
N GLN A 55 5.50 -3.42 -8.42
CA GLN A 55 6.22 -2.16 -8.70
C GLN A 55 7.40 -1.96 -7.75
N LEU A 56 7.28 -2.42 -6.50
CA LEU A 56 8.35 -2.35 -5.50
C LEU A 56 8.74 -3.74 -4.97
N PRO A 57 10.02 -3.95 -4.59
CA PRO A 57 10.43 -5.17 -3.93
C PRO A 57 9.85 -5.23 -2.50
N PRO A 58 9.58 -6.42 -1.94
CA PRO A 58 9.08 -6.56 -0.57
C PRO A 58 9.97 -5.93 0.51
N THR A 59 11.25 -5.71 0.23
CA THR A 59 12.19 -5.01 1.13
C THR A 59 11.84 -3.54 1.33
N SER A 60 11.16 -2.91 0.37
CA SER A 60 10.75 -1.50 0.44
C SER A 60 9.78 -1.21 1.59
N ILE A 61 9.10 -2.24 2.13
CA ILE A 61 8.22 -2.07 3.31
C ILE A 61 8.99 -1.64 4.56
N VAL A 62 10.26 -2.03 4.68
CA VAL A 62 11.12 -1.71 5.83
C VAL A 62 11.84 -0.37 5.62
N GLU A 63 12.15 -0.05 4.37
CA GLU A 63 12.83 1.20 3.97
C GLU A 63 11.93 2.45 4.10
N TYR A 64 10.64 2.22 4.33
CA TYR A 64 9.63 3.25 4.54
C TYR A 64 9.87 4.13 5.80
N SER A 65 10.67 3.69 6.78
CA SER A 65 10.88 4.43 8.04
C SER A 65 11.47 5.83 7.86
N GLU A 66 12.14 6.09 6.75
CA GLU A 66 12.79 7.38 6.47
C GLU A 66 11.84 8.42 5.85
N HIS A 67 10.68 7.99 5.33
CA HIS A 67 9.65 8.88 4.80
C HIS A 67 8.69 9.23 5.94
N THR A 68 9.06 10.24 6.72
CA THR A 68 8.12 10.85 7.67
C THR A 68 6.86 11.26 6.90
N PRO A 69 5.66 10.78 7.28
CA PRO A 69 4.44 11.20 6.61
C PRO A 69 4.39 12.72 6.68
N ASN A 70 4.14 13.38 5.54
CA ASN A 70 4.13 14.83 5.48
C ASN A 70 2.85 15.36 6.14
N LEU A 71 2.80 15.26 7.47
CA LEU A 71 1.68 15.66 8.31
C LEU A 71 1.50 17.19 8.31
N SER A 72 2.41 17.94 7.69
CA SER A 72 2.28 19.39 7.52
C SER A 72 1.10 19.77 6.62
N PHE A 73 0.60 18.85 5.78
CA PHE A 73 -0.61 19.05 4.98
C PHE A 73 -1.91 18.93 5.82
N VAL A 74 -1.88 18.22 6.95
CA VAL A 74 -2.96 18.19 7.95
C VAL A 74 -2.77 19.31 8.99
N GLY A 75 -2.09 20.40 8.60
CA GLY A 75 -2.11 21.69 9.27
C GLY A 75 -3.22 22.59 8.74
N GLY A 76 -4.40 22.03 8.45
CA GLY A 76 -5.58 22.83 8.17
C GLY A 76 -5.95 23.60 9.42
N SER A 77 -5.72 24.91 9.39
CA SER A 77 -6.23 25.85 10.38
C SER A 77 -7.69 25.52 10.68
N THR A 78 -8.00 25.18 11.92
CA THR A 78 -9.36 25.29 12.44
C THR A 78 -9.52 26.70 13.00
N PRO A 79 -10.14 27.67 12.30
CA PRO A 79 -10.67 28.85 12.96
C PRO A 79 -12.10 28.54 13.40
N CYS A 80 -12.30 28.12 14.64
CA CYS A 80 -13.65 28.06 15.21
C CYS A 80 -13.62 28.56 16.67
N TYR A 81 -13.86 29.87 16.77
CA TYR A 81 -14.46 30.68 17.86
C TYR A 81 -14.37 30.20 19.31
#